data_AF-A0A838ECA5-F1
#
_entry.id   AF-A0A838ECA5-F1
#
_cell.length_a   1.000
_cell.length_b   1.000
_cell.length_c   1.000
_cell.angle_alpha   90.00
_cell.angle_beta   90.00
_cell.angle_gamma   90.00
#
_symmetry.space_group_name_H-M   'P 1'
#
loop_
_entity.id
_entity.type
_entity.pdbx_description
1 polymer ?
#
loop_
_entity_poly.entity_id
_entity_poly.type
_entity_poly.pdbx_seq_one_letter_code
_entity_poly.pdbx_strand_id
1 'polypeptide(L)'
;MRLGENRYGKSGIRLATVLRRGERHDFTDLTVDVAVEGDFAAAHVAGDNARILPTDTMRGTVYALAKREPVGSVESFGLRLARHFVDTVEPVSAAIVSLAEQPWTRIDVDASPHPHAFTKAAGGRRTAVVQATSGGDADVLAGVEDLYVAKTAGSGFAGFLSDELTTLPETDDRILATAITAHWRLRGLDHDWDRLA
;
A
#
# COMPACT_ATOMS: atom_id res chain seq x y z
N MET A 1 -3.10 28.26 -21.03
CA MET A 1 -2.65 27.22 -20.09
C MET A 1 -3.76 26.17 -20.01
N ARG A 2 -3.46 24.89 -20.26
CA ARG A 2 -4.44 23.79 -20.19
C ARG A 2 -4.07 22.91 -19.00
N LEU A 3 -5.04 22.54 -18.17
CA LEU A 3 -4.82 21.60 -17.07
C LEU A 3 -4.53 20.22 -17.68
N GLY A 4 -3.45 19.57 -17.23
CA GLY A 4 -3.19 18.16 -17.52
C GLY A 4 -4.03 17.24 -16.64
N GLU A 5 -3.70 15.95 -16.62
CA GLU A 5 -4.30 14.99 -15.68
C GLU A 5 -4.14 15.49 -14.23
N ASN A 6 -5.23 15.46 -13.47
CA ASN A 6 -5.25 15.89 -12.08
C ASN A 6 -5.80 14.79 -11.18
N ARG A 7 -5.23 14.72 -9.98
CA ARG A 7 -5.68 13.82 -8.92
C ARG A 7 -5.63 14.54 -7.60
N TYR A 8 -6.55 14.19 -6.71
CA TYR A 8 -6.52 14.65 -5.33
C TYR A 8 -6.97 13.54 -4.39
N GLY A 9 -6.69 13.67 -3.10
CA GLY A 9 -7.19 12.71 -2.13
C GLY A 9 -6.60 12.87 -0.73
N LYS A 10 -6.54 11.76 0.01
CA LYS A 10 -6.09 11.72 1.40
C LYS A 10 -5.01 10.67 1.59
N SER A 11 -3.88 11.10 2.12
CA SER A 11 -2.76 10.23 2.47
C SER A 11 -2.58 10.08 3.98
N GLY A 12 -1.86 9.02 4.38
CA GLY A 12 -1.48 8.76 5.77
C GLY A 12 -2.64 8.36 6.67
N ILE A 13 -3.69 7.74 6.12
CA ILE A 13 -4.82 7.26 6.92
C ILE A 13 -4.35 6.03 7.71
N ARG A 14 -4.18 6.19 9.02
CA ARG A 14 -3.85 5.08 9.92
C ARG A 14 -5.11 4.32 10.31
N LEU A 15 -5.11 3.01 10.07
CA LEU A 15 -6.22 2.11 10.36
C LEU A 15 -5.74 0.90 11.15
N ALA A 16 -6.23 0.76 12.37
CA ALA A 16 -6.01 -0.40 13.21
C ALA A 16 -7.34 -1.15 13.40
N THR A 17 -7.36 -2.44 13.08
CA THR A 17 -8.55 -3.30 13.30
C THR A 17 -8.21 -4.48 14.20
N VAL A 18 -9.14 -4.83 15.08
CA VAL A 18 -9.02 -5.99 15.98
C VAL A 18 -10.23 -6.88 15.80
N LEU A 19 -10.02 -8.09 15.28
CA LEU A 19 -11.04 -9.13 15.24
C LEU A 19 -10.95 -9.96 16.53
N ARG A 20 -12.01 -9.96 17.34
CA ARG A 20 -12.05 -10.67 18.62
C ARG A 20 -12.80 -11.99 18.48
N ARG A 21 -12.13 -13.10 18.81
CA ARG A 21 -12.65 -14.48 18.82
C ARG A 21 -12.49 -15.05 20.22
N GLY A 22 -13.42 -14.69 21.11
CA GLY A 22 -13.26 -14.93 22.55
C GLY A 22 -12.08 -14.11 23.09
N GLU A 23 -11.17 -14.76 23.82
CA GLU A 23 -9.94 -14.14 24.33
C GLU A 23 -8.89 -13.90 23.23
N ARG A 24 -8.95 -14.66 22.13
CA ARG A 24 -7.99 -14.53 21.04
C ARG A 24 -8.34 -13.33 20.16
N HIS A 25 -7.40 -12.40 20.04
CA HIS A 25 -7.51 -11.24 19.16
C HIS A 25 -6.59 -11.41 17.94
N ASP A 26 -7.07 -11.03 16.76
CA ASP A 26 -6.26 -10.87 15.56
C ASP A 26 -6.17 -9.39 15.19
N PHE A 27 -4.97 -8.90 14.94
CA PHE A 27 -4.65 -7.48 14.83
C PHE A 27 -4.12 -7.16 13.43
N THR A 28 -4.65 -6.10 12.83
CA THR A 28 -4.20 -5.56 11.54
C THR A 28 -3.95 -4.07 11.71
N ASP A 29 -2.82 -3.58 11.19
CA ASP A 29 -2.41 -2.17 11.24
C ASP A 29 -1.97 -1.73 9.85
N LEU A 30 -2.75 -0.85 9.24
CA LEU A 30 -2.59 -0.39 7.87
C LEU A 30 -2.32 1.11 7.82
N THR A 31 -1.50 1.50 6.84
CA THR A 31 -1.51 2.87 6.30
C THR A 31 -2.20 2.84 4.94
N VAL A 32 -3.17 3.72 4.73
CA VAL A 32 -3.95 3.81 3.50
C VAL A 32 -3.83 5.21 2.91
N ASP A 33 -3.54 5.26 1.62
CA ASP A 33 -3.61 6.45 0.79
C ASP A 33 -4.71 6.27 -0.27
N VAL A 34 -5.52 7.30 -0.47
CA VAL A 34 -6.56 7.33 -1.49
C VAL A 34 -6.32 8.53 -2.38
N ALA A 35 -6.31 8.32 -3.69
CA ALA A 35 -6.34 9.36 -4.70
C ALA A 35 -7.45 9.05 -5.71
N VAL A 36 -8.11 10.09 -6.22
CA VAL A 36 -9.14 9.98 -7.24
C VAL A 36 -8.85 10.91 -8.41
N GLU A 37 -9.26 10.48 -9.60
CA GLU A 37 -9.24 11.22 -10.86
C GLU A 37 -10.68 11.38 -11.37
N GLY A 38 -10.97 12.47 -12.08
CA GLY A 38 -12.34 12.82 -12.42
C GLY A 38 -12.51 14.23 -12.94
N ASP A 39 -13.77 14.66 -13.11
CA ASP A 39 -14.10 16.02 -13.55
C ASP A 39 -13.99 17.04 -12.40
N PHE A 40 -12.75 17.44 -12.10
CA PHE A 40 -12.40 18.35 -11.01
C PHE A 40 -11.82 19.68 -11.49
N ALA A 41 -11.81 19.95 -12.79
CA ALA A 41 -11.13 21.12 -13.35
C ALA A 41 -11.67 22.45 -12.78
N ALA A 42 -12.99 22.53 -12.56
CA ALA A 42 -13.68 23.71 -12.04
C ALA A 42 -13.14 24.18 -10.68
N ALA A 43 -12.71 23.25 -9.80
CA ALA A 43 -12.11 23.58 -8.51
C ALA A 43 -10.79 24.33 -8.66
N HIS A 44 -9.99 23.99 -9.68
CA HIS A 44 -8.69 24.63 -9.93
C HIS A 44 -8.80 25.96 -10.68
N VAL A 45 -9.72 26.06 -11.64
CA VAL A 45 -9.80 27.24 -12.53
C VAL A 45 -10.78 28.31 -12.06
N ALA A 46 -11.83 27.90 -11.33
CA ALA A 46 -12.91 28.78 -10.90
C ALA A 46 -13.15 28.76 -9.38
N GLY A 47 -12.44 27.90 -8.63
CA GLY A 47 -12.67 27.72 -7.19
C GLY A 47 -14.01 27.05 -6.88
N ASP A 48 -14.65 26.42 -7.87
CA ASP A 48 -15.92 25.73 -7.70
C ASP A 48 -15.69 24.29 -7.22
N ASN A 49 -16.06 24.05 -5.96
CA ASN A 49 -15.87 22.77 -5.29
C ASN A 49 -17.10 21.85 -5.37
N ALA A 50 -18.12 22.16 -6.17
CA ALA A 50 -19.38 21.39 -6.22
C ALA A 50 -19.18 19.89 -6.55
N ARG A 51 -18.09 19.55 -7.24
CA ARG A 51 -17.74 18.17 -7.63
C ARG A 51 -16.64 17.54 -6.78
N ILE A 52 -16.20 18.22 -5.72
CA ILE A 52 -15.12 17.74 -4.85
C ILE A 52 -15.74 16.99 -3.67
N LEU A 53 -15.48 15.68 -3.61
CA LEU A 53 -15.64 14.92 -2.39
C LEU A 53 -14.57 15.37 -1.38
N PRO A 54 -14.94 15.84 -0.16
CA PRO A 54 -13.95 16.26 0.83
C PRO A 54 -12.98 15.13 1.21
N THR A 55 -11.70 15.46 1.38
CA THR A 55 -10.67 14.47 1.78
C THR A 55 -10.90 13.93 3.20
N ASP A 56 -11.65 14.67 4.03
CA ASP A 56 -12.14 14.20 5.33
C ASP A 56 -13.15 13.06 5.17
N THR A 57 -14.07 13.18 4.21
CA THR A 57 -15.04 12.14 3.87
C THR A 57 -14.34 10.90 3.34
N MET A 58 -13.30 11.04 2.51
CA MET A 58 -12.49 9.90 2.05
C MET A 58 -11.87 9.12 3.22
N ARG A 59 -11.34 9.83 4.24
CA ARG A 59 -10.86 9.21 5.47
C ARG A 59 -11.99 8.47 6.21
N GLY A 60 -13.15 9.12 6.35
CA GLY A 60 -14.33 8.54 6.95
C GLY A 60 -14.79 7.26 6.23
N THR A 61 -14.74 7.25 4.91
CA THR A 61 -15.06 6.09 4.07
C THR A 61 -14.16 4.89 4.36
N VAL A 62 -12.84 5.10 4.48
CA VAL A 62 -11.89 4.03 4.87
C VAL A 62 -12.31 3.39 6.19
N TYR A 63 -12.59 4.20 7.22
CA TYR A 63 -13.03 3.69 8.52
C TYR A 63 -14.39 2.99 8.45
N ALA A 64 -15.34 3.55 7.69
CA ALA A 64 -16.68 3.00 7.57
C ALA A 64 -16.67 1.63 6.90
N LEU A 65 -15.91 1.47 5.80
CA LEU A 65 -15.82 0.19 5.09
C LEU A 65 -15.08 -0.88 5.91
N ALA A 66 -13.98 -0.51 6.58
CA ALA A 66 -13.27 -1.41 7.49
C ALA A 66 -14.12 -1.87 8.69
N LYS A 67 -15.16 -1.10 9.07
CA LYS A 67 -16.07 -1.45 10.16
C LYS A 67 -17.27 -2.30 9.69
N ARG A 68 -17.71 -2.15 8.44
CA ARG A 68 -18.83 -2.91 7.88
C ARG A 68 -18.47 -4.37 7.64
N GLU A 69 -17.24 -4.62 7.19
CA GLU A 69 -16.73 -5.94 6.85
C GLU A 69 -15.25 -6.07 7.27
N PRO A 70 -14.76 -7.29 7.57
CA PRO A 70 -13.34 -7.51 7.82
C PRO A 70 -12.47 -6.98 6.69
N VAL A 71 -11.32 -6.39 7.01
CA VAL A 71 -10.39 -5.82 6.02
C VAL A 71 -9.81 -6.88 5.07
N GLY A 72 -9.54 -8.09 5.55
CA GLY A 72 -8.89 -9.12 4.73
C GLY A 72 -7.47 -8.71 4.34
N SER A 73 -7.01 -9.16 3.17
CA SER A 73 -5.72 -8.75 2.60
C SER A 73 -5.73 -7.29 2.14
N VAL A 74 -4.54 -6.67 2.06
CA VAL A 74 -4.38 -5.29 1.57
C VAL A 74 -4.92 -5.12 0.14
N GLU A 75 -4.78 -6.12 -0.72
CA GLU A 75 -5.29 -6.14 -2.09
C GLU A 75 -6.82 -6.16 -2.10
N SER A 76 -7.44 -7.04 -1.31
CA SER A 76 -8.90 -7.18 -1.24
C SER A 76 -9.56 -5.93 -0.65
N PHE A 77 -8.94 -5.31 0.36
CA PHE A 77 -9.44 -4.07 0.93
C PHE A 77 -9.25 -2.89 -0.03
N GLY A 78 -8.10 -2.80 -0.68
CA GLY A 78 -7.82 -1.79 -1.69
C GLY A 78 -8.81 -1.84 -2.85
N LEU A 79 -9.15 -3.04 -3.32
CA LEU A 79 -10.15 -3.22 -4.38
C LEU A 79 -11.55 -2.78 -3.95
N ARG A 80 -11.97 -3.10 -2.72
CA ARG A 80 -13.25 -2.62 -2.17
C ARG A 80 -13.30 -1.11 -2.05
N LEU A 81 -12.20 -0.49 -1.59
CA LEU A 81 -12.08 0.96 -1.49
C LEU A 81 -12.13 1.64 -2.86
N ALA A 82 -11.30 1.18 -3.81
CA ALA A 82 -11.22 1.74 -5.14
C ALA A 82 -12.57 1.66 -5.86
N ARG A 83 -13.23 0.49 -5.82
CA ARG A 83 -14.59 0.29 -6.37
C ARG A 83 -15.61 1.21 -5.74
N HIS A 84 -15.61 1.34 -4.41
CA HIS A 84 -16.55 2.23 -3.73
C HIS A 84 -16.47 3.67 -4.24
N PHE A 85 -15.26 4.21 -4.44
CA PHE A 85 -15.12 5.58 -4.95
C PHE A 85 -15.62 5.73 -6.39
N VAL A 86 -15.24 4.84 -7.31
CA VAL A 86 -15.69 4.94 -8.71
C VAL A 86 -17.18 4.63 -8.89
N ASP A 87 -17.77 3.80 -8.04
CA ASP A 87 -19.18 3.37 -8.17
C ASP A 87 -20.16 4.33 -7.50
N THR A 88 -19.71 5.11 -6.50
CA THR A 88 -20.63 5.92 -5.66
C THR A 88 -20.40 7.43 -5.72
N VAL A 89 -19.31 7.88 -6.33
CA VAL A 89 -18.96 9.31 -6.41
C VAL A 89 -18.96 9.72 -7.88
N GLU A 90 -20.08 10.28 -8.34
CA GLU A 90 -20.35 10.52 -9.78
C GLU A 90 -19.20 11.19 -10.57
N PRO A 91 -18.50 12.22 -10.06
CA PRO A 91 -17.42 12.85 -10.82
C PRO A 91 -16.15 12.00 -10.95
N VAL A 92 -16.00 10.92 -10.17
CA VAL A 92 -14.78 10.10 -10.11
C VAL A 92 -14.77 9.09 -11.27
N SER A 93 -13.77 9.21 -12.14
CA SER A 93 -13.53 8.28 -13.25
C SER A 93 -12.50 7.19 -12.92
N ALA A 94 -11.59 7.44 -11.97
CA ALA A 94 -10.67 6.45 -11.47
C ALA A 94 -10.32 6.67 -10.00
N ALA A 95 -10.04 5.59 -9.28
CA ALA A 95 -9.57 5.62 -7.90
C ALA A 95 -8.30 4.78 -7.77
N ILE A 96 -7.29 5.35 -7.12
CA ILE A 96 -6.02 4.71 -6.81
C ILE A 96 -5.91 4.63 -5.28
N VAL A 97 -5.78 3.41 -4.76
CA VAL A 97 -5.66 3.16 -3.33
C VAL A 97 -4.35 2.42 -3.07
N SER A 98 -3.46 3.04 -2.28
CA SER A 98 -2.22 2.42 -1.82
C SER A 98 -2.37 1.99 -0.38
N LEU A 99 -1.96 0.77 -0.05
CA LEU A 99 -2.02 0.20 1.27
C LEU A 99 -0.67 -0.39 1.64
N ALA A 100 -0.25 -0.16 2.88
CA ALA A 100 0.90 -0.83 3.48
C ALA A 100 0.50 -1.39 4.84
N GLU A 101 0.74 -2.69 5.03
CA GLU A 101 0.51 -3.39 6.29
C GLU A 101 1.77 -3.34 7.17
N GLN A 102 1.60 -2.90 8.40
CA GLN A 102 2.62 -3.01 9.43
C GLN A 102 2.64 -4.45 9.95
N PRO A 103 3.74 -5.20 9.79
CA PRO A 103 3.74 -6.61 10.13
C PRO A 103 3.87 -6.81 11.65
N TRP A 104 3.04 -7.71 12.18
CA TRP A 104 2.98 -8.08 13.59
C TRP A 104 3.08 -9.60 13.75
N THR A 105 3.92 -10.05 14.68
CA THR A 105 4.00 -11.46 15.10
C THR A 105 3.45 -11.58 16.51
N ARG A 106 2.64 -12.60 16.75
CA ARG A 106 2.10 -12.90 18.07
C ARG A 106 3.23 -13.33 19.01
N ILE A 107 3.21 -12.83 20.24
CA ILE A 107 4.19 -13.22 21.26
C ILE A 107 3.83 -14.60 21.79
N ASP A 108 4.83 -15.50 21.88
CA ASP A 108 4.70 -16.76 22.60
C ASP A 108 5.21 -16.60 24.04
N VAL A 109 4.45 -17.13 25.02
CA VAL A 109 4.84 -17.22 26.43
C VAL A 109 4.80 -18.70 26.80
N ASP A 110 5.92 -19.23 27.32
CA ASP A 110 6.07 -20.66 27.62
C ASP A 110 5.64 -21.58 26.46
N ALA A 111 6.10 -21.24 25.25
CA ALA A 111 5.76 -21.91 23.97
C ALA A 111 4.26 -21.93 23.63
N SER A 112 3.46 -21.08 24.28
CA SER A 112 2.03 -20.92 24.02
C SER A 112 1.74 -19.52 23.47
N PRO A 113 1.01 -19.39 22.35
CA PRO A 113 0.72 -18.08 21.76
C PRO A 113 -0.16 -17.22 22.67
N HIS A 114 0.28 -16.00 22.96
CA HIS A 114 -0.46 -15.07 23.80
C HIS A 114 -1.77 -14.63 23.10
N PRO A 115 -2.90 -14.56 23.83
CA PRO A 115 -4.21 -14.29 23.23
C PRO A 115 -4.28 -12.96 22.46
N HIS A 116 -3.52 -11.94 22.88
CA HIS A 116 -3.65 -10.58 22.36
C HIS A 116 -2.39 -9.71 22.50
N ALA A 117 -1.20 -10.30 22.46
CA ALA A 117 0.07 -9.55 22.51
C ALA A 117 0.93 -9.85 21.29
N PHE A 118 1.57 -8.80 20.75
CA PHE A 118 2.29 -8.83 19.48
C PHE A 118 3.59 -8.02 19.56
N THR A 119 4.60 -8.44 18.81
CA THR A 119 5.81 -7.66 18.50
C THR A 119 5.87 -7.35 17.02
N LYS A 120 6.60 -6.29 16.64
CA LYS A 120 6.83 -5.98 15.22
C LYS A 120 7.54 -7.16 14.56
N ALA A 121 7.00 -7.64 13.45
CA ALA A 121 7.62 -8.75 12.71
C ALA A 121 8.77 -8.26 11.82
N ALA A 122 9.69 -9.18 11.52
CA ALA A 122 10.63 -9.04 10.40
C ALA A 122 9.93 -9.38 9.06
N GLY A 123 10.62 -9.17 7.93
CA GLY A 123 10.12 -9.58 6.60
C GLY A 123 9.59 -8.45 5.71
N GLY A 124 9.64 -7.20 6.17
CA GLY A 124 9.14 -6.04 5.42
C GLY A 124 7.63 -5.86 5.55
N ARG A 125 7.12 -4.78 4.94
CA ARG A 125 5.70 -4.44 4.88
C ARG A 125 5.10 -4.99 3.60
N ARG A 126 4.01 -5.74 3.71
CA ARG A 126 3.19 -6.13 2.55
C ARG A 126 2.48 -4.89 2.02
N THR A 127 2.53 -4.67 0.71
CA THR A 127 1.91 -3.51 0.06
C THR A 127 0.98 -3.92 -1.07
N ALA A 128 -0.01 -3.06 -1.33
CA ALA A 128 -0.85 -3.15 -2.52
C ALA A 128 -1.15 -1.74 -3.06
N VAL A 129 -1.07 -1.58 -4.37
CA VAL A 129 -1.61 -0.42 -5.09
C VAL A 129 -2.71 -0.93 -6.00
N VAL A 130 -3.93 -0.48 -5.74
CA VAL A 130 -5.11 -0.87 -6.50
C VAL A 130 -5.65 0.33 -7.25
N GLN A 131 -5.80 0.18 -8.57
CA GLN A 131 -6.43 1.16 -9.42
C GLN A 131 -7.73 0.57 -9.98
N ALA A 132 -8.84 1.27 -9.83
CA ALA A 132 -10.11 0.93 -10.47
C ALA A 132 -10.58 2.11 -11.33
N THR A 133 -11.27 1.82 -12.44
CA THR A 133 -11.90 2.83 -13.31
C THR A 133 -13.41 2.68 -13.32
N SER A 134 -14.12 3.76 -13.61
CA SER A 134 -15.54 3.70 -13.90
C SER A 134 -15.75 2.84 -15.16
N GLY A 135 -16.69 1.89 -15.09
CA GLY A 135 -16.90 0.88 -16.13
C GLY A 135 -16.33 -0.51 -15.80
N GLY A 136 -15.60 -0.65 -14.69
CA GLY A 136 -15.39 -1.95 -14.02
C GLY A 136 -14.00 -2.57 -14.14
N ASP A 137 -13.07 -1.96 -14.88
CA ASP A 137 -11.68 -2.44 -14.92
C ASP A 137 -10.96 -2.13 -13.61
N ALA A 138 -10.09 -3.05 -13.18
CA ALA A 138 -9.20 -2.81 -12.05
C ALA A 138 -7.88 -3.56 -12.20
N ASP A 139 -6.81 -2.90 -11.77
CA ASP A 139 -5.44 -3.41 -11.72
C ASP A 139 -4.95 -3.45 -10.27
N VAL A 140 -4.20 -4.50 -9.94
CA VAL A 140 -3.55 -4.66 -8.63
C VAL A 140 -2.06 -4.85 -8.83
N LEU A 141 -1.27 -3.99 -8.19
CA LEU A 141 0.15 -4.21 -7.96
C LEU A 141 0.33 -4.65 -6.51
N ALA A 142 0.76 -5.88 -6.30
CA ALA A 142 1.19 -6.33 -4.98
C ALA A 142 2.68 -6.02 -4.80
N GLY A 143 3.14 -5.96 -3.55
CA GLY A 143 4.52 -5.62 -3.27
C GLY A 143 4.98 -5.90 -1.85
N VAL A 144 6.27 -5.67 -1.68
CA VAL A 144 6.95 -5.62 -0.38
C VAL A 144 7.80 -4.35 -0.31
N GLU A 145 7.79 -3.69 0.84
CA GLU A 145 8.65 -2.55 1.17
C GLU A 145 9.41 -2.82 2.47
N ASP A 146 10.52 -2.13 2.70
CA ASP A 146 11.29 -2.19 3.95
C ASP A 146 11.74 -3.62 4.35
N LEU A 147 12.00 -4.49 3.37
CA LEU A 147 12.60 -5.79 3.61
C LEU A 147 14.13 -5.62 3.70
N TYR A 148 14.64 -5.50 4.92
CA TYR A 148 16.06 -5.33 5.17
C TYR A 148 16.82 -6.65 5.03
N VAL A 149 17.83 -6.66 4.17
CA VAL A 149 18.75 -7.79 3.98
C VAL A 149 20.19 -7.32 3.97
N ALA A 150 21.09 -8.18 4.43
CA ALA A 150 22.52 -7.95 4.34
C ALA A 150 23.28 -9.25 4.09
N LYS A 151 24.37 -9.15 3.33
CA LYS A 151 25.41 -10.18 3.26
C LYS A 151 26.77 -9.51 3.43
N THR A 152 27.65 -10.18 4.15
CA THR A 152 28.95 -9.63 4.58
C THR A 152 30.10 -9.91 3.60
N ALA A 153 29.86 -10.76 2.60
CA ALA A 153 30.83 -11.15 1.58
C ALA A 153 30.11 -11.67 0.32
N GLY A 154 30.88 -12.03 -0.71
CA GLY A 154 30.40 -12.52 -2.00
C GLY A 154 29.72 -11.44 -2.84
N SER A 155 30.09 -10.17 -2.65
CA SER A 155 29.55 -9.03 -3.40
C SER A 155 30.69 -8.19 -3.95
N GLY A 156 30.89 -8.16 -5.27
CA GLY A 156 31.88 -7.32 -5.93
C GLY A 156 31.26 -6.13 -6.66
N PHE A 157 32.06 -5.13 -6.96
CA PHE A 157 31.76 -4.07 -7.91
C PHE A 157 33.05 -3.64 -8.61
N ALA A 158 33.27 -4.21 -9.79
CA ALA A 158 34.45 -4.05 -10.62
C ALA A 158 34.05 -4.14 -12.10
N GLY A 159 34.92 -3.69 -13.01
CA GLY A 159 34.70 -3.65 -14.46
C GLY A 159 33.69 -2.58 -14.90
N PHE A 160 33.44 -1.55 -14.08
CA PHE A 160 32.55 -0.46 -14.42
C PHE A 160 33.24 0.58 -15.32
N LEU A 161 32.45 1.37 -16.05
CA LEU A 161 32.97 2.50 -16.83
C LEU A 161 33.64 3.50 -15.89
N SER A 162 34.83 3.96 -16.26
CA SER A 162 35.57 4.98 -15.54
C SER A 162 35.79 6.21 -16.42
N ASP A 163 35.64 7.39 -15.84
CA ASP A 163 35.94 8.70 -16.44
C ASP A 163 36.84 9.54 -15.51
N GLU A 164 37.09 10.79 -15.89
CA GLU A 164 37.94 11.71 -15.11
C GLU A 164 37.36 12.08 -13.72
N LEU A 165 36.09 11.78 -13.46
CA LEU A 165 35.41 12.02 -12.19
C LEU A 165 35.29 10.76 -11.33
N THR A 166 35.69 9.60 -11.85
CA THR A 166 35.55 8.32 -11.17
C THR A 166 36.65 8.16 -10.12
N THR A 167 36.27 8.29 -8.85
CA THR A 167 37.16 8.12 -7.69
C THR A 167 36.95 6.80 -6.94
N LEU A 168 35.90 6.04 -7.30
CA LEU A 168 35.53 4.80 -6.63
C LEU A 168 36.52 3.69 -7.01
N PRO A 169 37.23 3.07 -6.06
CA PRO A 169 38.04 1.89 -6.35
C PRO A 169 37.15 0.68 -6.62
N GLU A 170 37.59 -0.18 -7.53
CA GLU A 170 36.99 -1.49 -7.75
C GLU A 170 37.21 -2.41 -6.53
N THR A 171 36.31 -3.38 -6.36
CA THR A 171 36.50 -4.45 -5.38
C THR A 171 35.82 -5.73 -5.84
N ASP A 172 36.47 -6.87 -5.58
CA ASP A 172 35.89 -8.19 -5.82
C ASP A 172 35.03 -8.67 -4.64
N ASP A 173 35.17 -8.05 -3.46
CA ASP A 173 34.36 -8.36 -2.28
C ASP A 173 34.08 -7.15 -1.38
N ARG A 174 32.85 -7.02 -0.90
CA ARG A 174 32.36 -5.98 0.01
C ARG A 174 31.06 -6.40 0.68
N ILE A 175 30.70 -5.71 1.75
CA ILE A 175 29.38 -5.81 2.37
C ILE A 175 28.33 -5.28 1.38
N LEU A 176 27.19 -5.96 1.29
CA LEU A 176 25.97 -5.47 0.66
C LEU A 176 24.85 -5.50 1.69
N ALA A 177 24.33 -4.33 2.04
CA ALA A 177 23.14 -4.16 2.87
C ALA A 177 22.16 -3.24 2.14
N THR A 178 20.88 -3.63 2.11
CA THR A 178 19.85 -2.84 1.44
C THR A 178 18.47 -3.08 2.07
N ALA A 179 17.54 -2.18 1.78
CA ALA A 179 16.11 -2.40 1.97
C ALA A 179 15.49 -2.70 0.60
N ILE A 180 14.90 -3.88 0.46
CA ILE A 180 14.24 -4.29 -0.77
C ILE A 180 12.86 -3.64 -0.83
N THR A 181 12.60 -3.00 -1.97
CA THR A 181 11.25 -2.65 -2.44
C THR A 181 11.02 -3.39 -3.75
N ALA A 182 9.95 -4.15 -3.83
CA ALA A 182 9.57 -4.87 -5.04
C ALA A 182 8.06 -4.78 -5.24
N HIS A 183 7.65 -4.64 -6.50
CA HIS A 183 6.24 -4.62 -6.90
C HIS A 183 6.05 -5.51 -8.11
N TRP A 184 4.92 -6.21 -8.15
CA TRP A 184 4.52 -7.04 -9.28
C TRP A 184 3.05 -6.82 -9.60
N ARG A 185 2.76 -6.62 -10.88
CA ARG A 185 1.38 -6.51 -11.39
C ARG A 185 0.79 -7.91 -11.48
N LEU A 186 -0.40 -8.09 -10.92
CA LEU A 186 -1.14 -9.33 -10.98
C LEU A 186 -1.96 -9.41 -12.25
N ARG A 187 -2.08 -10.61 -12.83
CA ARG A 187 -2.93 -10.84 -14.00
C ARG A 187 -4.29 -11.31 -13.53
N GLY A 188 -5.32 -10.51 -13.74
CA GLY A 188 -6.67 -10.79 -13.25
C GLY A 188 -6.81 -10.59 -11.73
N LEU A 189 -8.02 -10.79 -11.22
CA LEU A 189 -8.40 -10.51 -9.83
C LEU A 189 -8.82 -11.75 -9.03
N ASP A 190 -8.83 -12.93 -9.67
CA ASP A 190 -9.17 -14.19 -9.03
C ASP A 190 -7.90 -14.84 -8.46
N HIS A 191 -7.46 -14.34 -7.31
CA HIS A 191 -6.27 -14.82 -6.62
C HIS A 191 -6.58 -15.13 -5.16
N ASP A 192 -5.94 -16.16 -4.63
CA ASP A 192 -5.79 -16.33 -3.18
C ASP A 192 -4.70 -15.37 -2.70
N TRP A 193 -5.12 -14.15 -2.33
CA TRP A 193 -4.21 -13.06 -1.99
C TRP A 193 -3.22 -13.47 -0.90
N ASP A 194 -3.63 -14.28 0.08
CA ASP A 194 -2.78 -14.63 1.21
C ASP A 194 -1.68 -15.64 0.88
N ARG A 195 -1.69 -16.21 -0.33
CA ARG A 195 -0.64 -17.11 -0.84
C ARG A 195 0.34 -16.44 -1.81
N LEU A 196 0.17 -15.14 -2.08
CA LEU A 196 1.03 -14.37 -2.97
C LEU A 196 2.26 -13.75 -2.26
N ALA A 197 2.36 -13.89 -0.94
CA ALA A 197 3.42 -13.34 -0.09
C ALA A 197 4.31 -14.46 0.49
#